data_AF-A0A352W2J7-F1
#
_entry.id   AF-A0A352W2J7-F1
#
_cell.length_a   1.000
_cell.length_b   1.000
_cell.length_c   1.000
_cell.angle_alpha   90.00
_cell.angle_beta   90.00
_cell.angle_gamma   90.00
#
_symmetry.space_group_name_H-M   'P 1'
#
loop_
_entity.id
_entity.type
_entity.pdbx_description
1 polymer ?
#
loop_
_entity_poly.entity_id
_entity_poly.type
_entity_poly.pdbx_seq_one_letter_code
_entity_poly.pdbx_strand_id
1 'polypeptide(L)'
;DRSGEIGICHGETPKNFGCRIEYLNRQAEIFEGDVAVTSGLGGIFPKNILIGTISTVDKKNFGLFASAALKPYIELSHLEYVLVLKKEKNKWPEK
;
A
#
# COMPACT_ATOMS: atom_id res chain seq x y z
N ASP A 1 10.01 -8.76 15.26
CA ASP A 1 10.41 -8.49 13.86
C ASP A 1 9.15 -8.08 13.13
N ARG A 2 9.06 -6.88 12.54
CA ARG A 2 7.80 -6.43 11.92
C ARG A 2 7.63 -7.22 10.63
N SER A 3 6.74 -8.21 10.64
CA SER A 3 6.48 -9.07 9.50
C SER A 3 6.11 -8.21 8.29
N GLY A 4 6.85 -8.34 7.19
CA GLY A 4 6.55 -7.68 5.91
C GLY A 4 5.27 -8.21 5.29
N GLU A 5 4.14 -7.95 5.94
CA GLU A 5 2.83 -8.44 5.53
C GLU A 5 2.40 -7.76 4.23
N ILE A 6 1.84 -8.56 3.34
CA ILE A 6 1.43 -8.13 2.00
C ILE A 6 -0.10 -8.12 1.94
N GLY A 7 -0.65 -7.03 1.43
CA GLY A 7 -2.07 -6.90 1.13
C GLY A 7 -2.30 -6.12 -0.16
N ILE A 8 -3.57 -5.86 -0.46
CA ILE A 8 -3.98 -5.05 -1.61
C ILE A 8 -4.41 -3.68 -1.13
N CYS A 9 -3.72 -2.64 -1.59
CA CYS A 9 -4.03 -1.25 -1.29
C CYS A 9 -4.97 -0.65 -2.33
N HIS A 10 -6.01 0.05 -1.90
CA HIS A 10 -6.90 0.83 -2.77
C HIS A 10 -7.28 2.16 -2.12
N GLY A 11 -7.74 3.13 -2.91
CA GLY A 11 -8.17 4.44 -2.42
C GLY A 11 -9.59 4.41 -1.84
N GLU A 12 -9.84 5.23 -0.82
CA GLU A 12 -11.17 5.45 -0.22
C GLU A 12 -11.71 6.85 -0.60
N THR A 13 -12.98 6.92 -1.02
CA THR A 13 -13.70 8.17 -1.36
C THR A 13 -14.91 8.39 -0.44
N PRO A 14 -15.39 9.64 -0.21
CA PRO A 14 -14.91 10.92 -0.73
C PRO A 14 -14.40 11.91 0.33
N LYS A 15 -14.45 11.60 1.64
CA LYS A 15 -14.22 12.64 2.68
C LYS A 15 -12.76 13.02 2.91
N ASN A 16 -11.80 12.10 2.80
CA ASN A 16 -10.43 12.33 3.31
C ASN A 16 -9.27 11.82 2.42
N PHE A 17 -9.49 11.52 1.12
CA PHE A 17 -8.44 10.97 0.23
C PHE A 17 -7.57 9.90 0.92
N GLY A 18 -8.21 8.90 1.52
CA GLY A 18 -7.54 7.85 2.29
C GLY A 18 -7.13 6.67 1.43
N CYS A 19 -6.37 5.75 2.02
CA CYS A 19 -6.16 4.43 1.43
C CYS A 19 -6.54 3.34 2.44
N ARG A 20 -6.93 2.17 1.94
CA ARG A 20 -7.16 0.97 2.74
C ARG A 20 -6.34 -0.17 2.18
N ILE A 21 -5.72 -0.95 3.06
CA ILE A 21 -5.12 -2.24 2.72
C ILE A 21 -6.05 -3.36 3.20
N GLU A 22 -6.34 -4.29 2.30
CA GLU A 22 -7.14 -5.49 2.56
C GLU A 22 -6.35 -6.79 2.38
N TYR A 23 -6.97 -7.88 2.82
CA TYR A 23 -6.45 -9.25 2.77
C TYR A 23 -5.22 -9.49 3.65
N LEU A 24 -5.09 -8.73 4.73
CA LEU A 24 -4.01 -8.92 5.69
C LEU A 24 -4.28 -10.18 6.53
N ASN A 25 -3.23 -10.95 6.79
CA ASN A 25 -3.31 -12.05 7.74
C ASN A 25 -3.77 -11.53 9.11
N ARG A 26 -4.79 -12.15 9.69
CA ARG A 26 -5.35 -11.75 10.99
C ARG A 26 -4.36 -11.88 12.14
N GLN A 27 -3.46 -12.86 12.04
CA GLN A 27 -2.41 -13.12 13.01
C GLN A 27 -1.19 -12.21 12.81
N ALA A 28 -1.14 -11.41 11.74
CA ALA A 28 -0.05 -10.45 11.54
C ALA A 28 -0.02 -9.40 12.67
N GLU A 29 1.21 -9.09 13.09
CA GLU A 29 1.51 -8.02 14.04
C GLU A 29 1.66 -6.71 13.26
N ILE A 30 0.53 -6.01 13.11
CA ILE A 30 0.44 -4.71 12.43
C ILE A 30 -0.10 -3.71 13.45
N PHE A 31 0.56 -2.56 13.53
CA PHE A 31 0.26 -1.52 14.50
C PHE A 31 0.08 -0.17 13.83
N GLU A 32 -0.65 0.72 14.49
CA GLU A 32 -0.71 2.13 14.09
C GLU A 32 0.70 2.73 14.05
N GLY A 33 0.97 3.53 13.03
CA GLY A 33 2.29 4.08 12.74
C GLY A 33 3.21 3.17 11.91
N ASP A 34 2.83 1.92 11.64
CA ASP A 34 3.58 1.09 10.68
C ASP A 34 3.53 1.69 9.28
N VAL A 35 4.64 1.53 8.55
CA VAL A 35 4.83 2.13 7.21
C VAL A 35 4.41 1.14 6.13
N ALA A 36 3.53 1.58 5.23
CA ALA A 36 3.19 0.83 4.02
C ALA A 36 4.03 1.30 2.83
N VAL A 37 4.58 0.33 2.10
CA VAL A 37 5.34 0.54 0.86
C VAL A 37 4.84 -0.37 -0.27
N THR A 38 5.14 -0.02 -1.52
CA THR A 38 4.89 -0.90 -2.66
C THR A 38 5.71 -2.19 -2.56
N SER A 39 5.08 -3.34 -2.77
CA SER A 39 5.76 -4.65 -2.70
C SER A 39 6.52 -5.02 -3.97
N GLY A 40 6.09 -4.50 -5.12
CA GLY A 40 6.60 -4.88 -6.45
C GLY A 40 6.01 -6.19 -7.02
N LEU A 41 5.13 -6.89 -6.28
CA LEU A 41 4.63 -8.21 -6.68
C LEU A 41 3.71 -8.22 -7.91
N GLY A 42 3.03 -7.11 -8.19
CA GLY A 42 2.22 -6.96 -9.41
C GLY A 42 3.04 -6.72 -10.67
N GLY A 43 4.37 -6.53 -10.57
CA GLY A 43 5.26 -6.30 -11.70
C GLY A 43 5.04 -4.96 -12.44
N ILE A 44 4.16 -4.08 -11.93
CA ILE A 44 3.83 -2.77 -12.50
C ILE A 44 4.58 -1.66 -11.76
N PHE A 45 4.56 -1.69 -10.43
CA PHE A 45 5.25 -0.72 -9.57
C PHE A 45 6.60 -1.27 -9.10
N PRO A 46 7.65 -0.44 -8.97
CA PRO A 46 8.88 -0.86 -8.30
C PRO A 46 8.60 -1.06 -6.80
N LYS A 47 9.46 -1.85 -6.13
CA LYS A 47 9.38 -2.07 -4.68
C LYS A 47 9.84 -0.85 -3.89
N ASN A 48 9.39 -0.74 -2.64
CA ASN A 48 9.85 0.21 -1.63
C ASN A 48 9.52 1.69 -1.91
N ILE A 49 8.43 1.98 -2.64
CA ILE A 49 7.87 3.33 -2.69
C ILE A 49 6.94 3.53 -1.50
N LEU A 50 7.12 4.62 -0.77
CA LEU A 50 6.25 5.02 0.35
C LEU A 50 4.81 5.26 -0.12
N ILE A 51 3.85 4.70 0.60
CA ILE A 51 2.42 4.93 0.39
C ILE A 51 1.88 5.80 1.53
N GLY A 52 2.03 5.33 2.77
CA GLY A 52 1.46 5.97 3.95
C GLY A 52 1.81 5.26 5.25
N THR A 53 1.20 5.71 6.34
CA THR A 53 1.27 5.05 7.66
C THR A 53 -0.09 4.46 8.03
N ILE A 54 -0.09 3.30 8.69
CA ILE A 54 -1.29 2.71 9.27
C ILE A 54 -1.88 3.68 10.30
N SER A 55 -3.12 4.11 10.06
CA SER A 55 -3.86 5.00 10.96
C SER A 55 -4.81 4.23 11.87
N THR A 56 -5.36 3.11 11.40
CA THR A 56 -6.20 2.21 12.20
C THR A 56 -6.11 0.78 11.66
N VAL A 57 -6.23 -0.20 12.55
CA VAL A 57 -6.25 -1.63 12.19
C VAL A 57 -7.62 -2.22 12.51
N ASP A 58 -8.32 -2.71 11.50
CA ASP A 58 -9.65 -3.31 11.60
C ASP A 58 -9.55 -4.84 11.62
N LYS A 59 -9.53 -5.42 12.83
CA LYS A 59 -9.68 -6.87 13.05
C LYS A 59 -11.13 -7.18 13.42
N LYS A 60 -12.03 -7.21 12.42
CA LYS A 60 -13.44 -7.57 12.64
C LYS A 60 -13.55 -8.91 13.38
N ASN A 61 -14.55 -9.05 14.26
CA ASN A 61 -14.80 -10.29 15.01
C ASN A 61 -15.17 -11.49 14.12
N PHE A 62 -15.59 -11.21 12.88
CA PHE A 62 -15.92 -12.17 11.85
C PHE A 62 -15.12 -11.88 10.57
N GLY A 63 -14.86 -12.91 9.76
CA GLY A 63 -14.10 -12.82 8.50
C GLY A 63 -12.69 -13.41 8.56
N LEU A 64 -12.16 -13.79 7.39
CA LEU A 64 -10.89 -14.52 7.24
C LEU A 64 -9.66 -13.61 7.31
N PHE A 65 -9.82 -12.32 6.99
CA PHE A 65 -8.72 -11.36 6.87
C PHE A 65 -8.94 -10.16 7.78
N ALA A 66 -7.86 -9.45 8.07
CA ALA A 66 -7.88 -8.10 8.62
C ALA A 66 -7.75 -7.07 7.50
N SER A 67 -8.07 -5.82 7.81
CA SER A 67 -7.80 -4.67 6.96
C SER A 67 -7.24 -3.53 7.79
N ALA A 68 -6.62 -2.54 7.16
CA ALA A 68 -6.13 -1.36 7.85
C ALA A 68 -6.34 -0.11 7.00
N ALA A 69 -6.69 1.00 7.65
CA ALA A 69 -6.70 2.29 7.01
C ALA A 69 -5.29 2.88 7.03
N LEU A 70 -4.95 3.59 5.97
CA LEU A 70 -3.68 4.29 5.78
C LEU A 70 -3.94 5.79 5.66
N LYS A 71 -3.10 6.56 6.35
CA LYS A 71 -2.90 7.97 6.07
C LYS A 71 -1.80 8.11 5.02
N PRO A 72 -2.07 8.63 3.81
CA PRO A 72 -1.04 8.87 2.80
C PRO A 72 0.01 9.87 3.29
N TYR A 73 1.26 9.71 2.84
CA TYR A 73 2.31 10.70 3.14
C TYR A 73 2.18 12.01 2.36
N ILE A 74 1.43 11.98 1.26
CA ILE A 74 1.28 13.13 0.37
C ILE A 74 -0.16 13.62 0.37
N GLU A 75 -0.32 14.94 0.47
CA GLU A 75 -1.59 15.61 0.31
C GLU A 75 -1.83 15.87 -1.19
N LEU A 76 -2.70 15.06 -1.81
CA LEU A 76 -2.94 15.09 -3.25
C LEU A 76 -3.65 16.34 -3.77
N SER A 77 -4.23 17.17 -2.88
CA SER A 77 -4.87 18.44 -3.24
C SER A 77 -3.88 19.53 -3.66
N HIS A 78 -2.59 19.38 -3.35
CA HIS A 78 -1.54 20.35 -3.63
C HIS A 78 -0.34 19.69 -4.32
N LEU A 79 -0.50 19.33 -5.60
CA LEU A 79 0.58 18.78 -6.43
C LEU A 79 1.08 19.82 -7.44
N GLU A 80 2.39 20.08 -7.44
CA GLU A 80 3.05 20.96 -8.42
C GLU A 80 3.89 20.17 -9.42
N TYR A 81 4.64 19.17 -8.93
CA TYR A 81 5.50 18.32 -9.73
C TYR A 81 5.28 16.84 -9.39
N VAL A 82 5.39 15.99 -10.40
CA VAL A 82 5.26 14.53 -10.26
C VAL A 82 6.40 13.82 -10.98
N LEU A 83 6.82 12.67 -10.45
CA LEU A 83 7.79 11.78 -11.08
C LEU A 83 7.08 10.54 -11.62
N VAL A 84 7.19 10.31 -12.93
CA VAL A 84 6.65 9.11 -13.57
C VAL A 84 7.72 8.02 -13.60
N LEU A 85 7.49 6.95 -12.85
CA LEU A 85 8.37 5.78 -12.82
C LEU A 85 7.88 4.76 -13.86
N LYS A 86 8.65 4.57 -14.92
CA LYS A 86 8.34 3.62 -15.99
C LYS A 86 9.19 2.36 -15.82
N LYS A 87 8.55 1.20 -15.80
CA LYS A 87 9.24 -0.08 -15.90
C LYS A 87 9.95 -0.17 -17.25
N GLU A 88 11.24 -0.50 -17.25
CA GLU A 88 11.94 -0.81 -18.49
C GLU A 88 11.24 -1.98 -19.18
N LYS A 89 11.00 -1.85 -20.49
CA LYS A 89 10.57 -3.00 -21.27
C LYS A 89 11.71 -4.00 -21.23
N ASN A 90 11.47 -5.21 -20.73
CA ASN A 90 12.39 -6.31 -20.94
C ASN A 90 12.61 -6.40 -22.46
N LYS A 91 13.80 -6.03 -22.94
CA LYS A 91 14.22 -6.36 -24.28
C LYS A 91 14.33 -7.88 -24.28
N TRP A 92 13.41 -8.57 -24.94
CA TRP A 92 13.69 -9.94 -25.33
C TRP A 92 15.03 -9.93 -26.06
N PRO A 93 15.96 -10.86 -25.79
CA PRO A 93 17.17 -10.96 -26.59
C PRO A 93 16.71 -11.19 -28.02
N GLU A 94 17.06 -10.26 -28.91
CA GLU A 94 16.87 -10.46 -30.35
C GLU A 94 17.57 -11.78 -30.71
N LYS A 95 16.81 -12.68 -31.36
CA LYS A 95 17.32 -13.98 -31.82
C LYS A 95 18.44 -13.79 -32.83
#